data_AF-A0A7V9G5L2-F1
#
_entry.id   AF-A0A7V9G5L2-F1
#
_cell.length_a   1.000
_cell.length_b   1.000
_cell.length_c   1.000
_cell.angle_alpha   90.00
_cell.angle_beta   90.00
_cell.angle_gamma   90.00
#
_symmetry.space_group_name_H-M   'P 1'
#
loop_
_entity.id
_entity.type
_entity.pdbx_description
1 polymer ?
#
loop_
_entity_poly.entity_id
_entity_poly.type
_entity_poly.pdbx_seq_one_letter_code
_entity_poly.pdbx_strand_id
1 'polypeptide(L)' 'MQNIAQDTANSVCPVCGMTVDPALQPVIAPVAMDSGDVIVRIGSCGAQHHDVIQRSPERYAVAAESNLVAKFEDG' A
#
# COMPACT_ATOMS: atom_id res chain seq x y z
N MET A 1 -9.21 16.15 -15.79
CA MET A 1 -8.46 14.89 -15.87
C MET A 1 -8.11 14.50 -14.44
N GLN A 2 -8.99 13.76 -13.75
CA GLN A 2 -8.66 13.21 -12.44
C GLN A 2 -7.94 11.90 -12.71
N ASN A 3 -6.62 11.93 -12.74
CA ASN A 3 -5.80 10.71 -12.66
C ASN A 3 -6.02 10.15 -11.26
N ILE A 4 -7.05 9.31 -11.14
CA ILE A 4 -7.29 8.51 -9.96
C ILE A 4 -6.11 7.54 -9.92
N ALA A 5 -5.09 7.89 -9.13
CA ALA A 5 -4.04 6.95 -8.74
C ALA A 5 -4.78 5.68 -8.31
N GLN A 6 -4.59 4.61 -9.07
CA GLN A 6 -5.25 3.33 -8.84
C GLN A 6 -5.13 3.03 -7.35
N ASP A 7 -6.26 2.83 -6.69
CA ASP A 7 -6.37 2.69 -5.23
C ASP A 7 -5.86 1.29 -4.84
N THR A 8 -4.57 1.05 -5.08
CA THR A 8 -3.93 -0.23 -4.86
C THR A 8 -3.47 -0.28 -3.42
N ALA A 9 -4.21 -1.05 -2.61
CA ALA A 9 -3.82 -1.40 -1.26
C ALA A 9 -3.33 -2.86 -1.23
N ASN A 10 -2.31 -3.13 -0.42
CA ASN A 10 -1.85 -4.50 -0.19
C ASN A 10 -2.86 -5.30 0.62
N SER A 11 -2.98 -6.59 0.32
CA SER A 11 -3.79 -7.56 1.08
C SER A 11 -2.98 -8.30 2.14
N VAL A 12 -1.66 -8.07 2.22
CA VAL A 12 -0.75 -8.71 3.18
C VAL A 12 0.09 -7.66 3.87
N CYS A 13 0.08 -7.64 5.21
CA CYS A 13 0.88 -6.73 6.03
C CYS A 13 2.37 -6.90 5.71
N PRO A 14 3.08 -5.87 5.24
CA PRO A 14 4.49 -5.99 4.89
C PRO A 14 5.41 -6.13 6.12
N VAL A 15 4.87 -5.92 7.33
CA VAL A 15 5.63 -6.04 8.59
C VAL A 15 5.67 -7.48 9.10
N CYS A 16 4.54 -8.19 9.04
CA CYS A 16 4.39 -9.51 9.67
C CYS A 16 3.86 -10.61 8.74
N GLY A 17 3.50 -10.30 7.50
CA GLY A 17 2.98 -11.28 6.53
C GLY A 17 1.54 -11.74 6.78
N MET A 18 0.82 -11.15 7.75
CA MET A 18 -0.59 -11.46 8.00
C MET A 18 -1.47 -10.83 6.93
N THR A 19 -2.58 -11.50 6.58
CA THR A 19 -3.61 -10.90 5.72
C THR A 19 -4.17 -9.64 6.38
N VAL A 20 -4.33 -8.58 5.59
CA VAL A 20 -4.90 -7.30 6.02
C VAL A 20 -6.08 -6.97 5.14
N ASP A 21 -7.09 -6.35 5.74
CA ASP A 21 -8.19 -5.80 4.97
C ASP A 21 -7.73 -4.49 4.33
N PRO A 22 -7.77 -4.35 2.99
CA PRO A 22 -7.32 -3.15 2.31
C PRO A 22 -8.18 -1.91 2.60
N ALA A 23 -9.38 -2.05 3.19
CA ALA A 23 -10.23 -0.94 3.61
C ALA A 23 -9.88 -0.39 5.01
N LEU A 24 -8.99 -1.04 5.76
CA LEU A 24 -8.53 -0.56 7.07
C LEU A 24 -7.43 0.50 6.91
N GLN A 25 -7.73 1.74 7.34
CA GLN A 25 -6.85 2.92 7.44
C GLN A 25 -5.41 2.72 6.90
N PRO A 26 -5.22 2.82 5.57
CA PRO A 26 -3.91 2.60 4.96
C PRO A 26 -2.99 3.81 5.15
N VAL A 27 -1.69 3.55 5.25
CA VAL A 27 -0.65 4.58 5.17
C VAL A 27 -0.40 4.89 3.71
N ILE A 28 -0.44 6.18 3.33
CA ILE A 28 -0.17 6.61 1.95
C ILE A 28 1.31 6.93 1.80
N ALA A 29 1.95 6.32 0.81
CA ALA A 29 3.38 6.47 0.54
C ALA A 29 3.63 6.75 -0.96
N PRO A 30 4.37 7.81 -1.32
CA PRO A 30 4.90 7.93 -2.67
C PRO A 30 6.06 6.95 -2.85
N VAL A 31 6.07 6.25 -3.98
CA VAL A 31 7.15 5.36 -4.42
C VAL A 31 7.65 5.84 -5.76
N ALA A 32 8.93 6.21 -5.81
CA ALA A 32 9.59 6.51 -7.07
C ALA A 32 9.81 5.21 -7.84
N MET A 33 9.14 5.03 -8.97
CA MET A 33 9.39 3.95 -9.92
C MET A 33 10.06 4.48 -11.18
N ASP A 34 10.72 3.61 -11.95
CA ASP A 34 11.27 3.94 -13.27
C ASP A 34 10.21 4.54 -14.24
N SER A 35 8.93 4.22 -14.05
CA SER A 35 7.81 4.73 -14.85
C SER A 35 7.19 6.04 -14.32
N GLY A 36 7.71 6.57 -13.21
CA GLY A 36 7.19 7.75 -12.51
C GLY A 36 6.81 7.48 -11.06
N ASP A 37 6.62 8.54 -10.27
CA ASP A 37 6.17 8.41 -8.88
C ASP A 37 4.75 7.85 -8.83
N VAL A 38 4.57 6.73 -8.12
CA VAL A 38 3.26 6.13 -7.86
C VAL A 38 2.88 6.32 -6.39
N ILE A 39 1.59 6.46 -6.12
CA ILE A 39 1.07 6.51 -4.75
C ILE A 39 0.62 5.11 -4.34
N VAL A 40 1.27 4.52 -3.35
CA VAL A 40 0.94 3.20 -2.81
C VAL A 40 0.20 3.35 -1.49
N ARG A 41 -0.86 2.56 -1.30
CA ARG A 41 -1.56 2.46 -0.03
C ARG A 41 -1.10 1.22 0.72
N ILE A 42 -0.57 1.42 1.91
CA ILE A 42 0.01 0.37 2.74
C ILE A 42 -0.95 0.05 3.90
N GLY A 43 -1.72 -1.02 3.75
CA GLY A 43 -2.52 -1.64 4.79
C GLY A 43 -1.66 -2.38 5.83
N SER A 44 -2.14 -2.40 7.07
CA SER A 44 -1.48 -3.02 8.22
C SER A 44 -2.49 -3.79 9.07
N CYS A 45 -2.04 -4.86 9.76
CA CYS A 45 -2.94 -5.69 10.56
C CYS A 45 -3.26 -5.11 11.95
N GLY A 46 -2.79 -3.89 12.26
CA GLY A 46 -3.01 -3.24 13.55
C GLY A 46 -2.20 -1.97 13.76
N ALA A 47 -2.55 -1.21 14.79
CA ALA A 47 -2.01 0.13 15.05
C ALA A 47 -0.48 0.17 15.28
N GLN A 48 0.10 -0.88 15.87
CA GLN A 48 1.56 -0.94 16.09
C GLN A 48 2.32 -1.05 14.76
N HIS A 49 1.82 -1.86 13.83
CA HIS A 49 2.39 -1.96 12.49
C HIS A 49 2.12 -0.70 11.67
N HIS A 50 0.95 -0.07 11.84
CA HIS A 50 0.66 1.22 11.23
C HIS A 50 1.69 2.27 11.64
N ASP A 51 2.01 2.42 12.93
CA ASP A 51 2.99 3.42 13.41
C ASP A 51 4.38 3.18 12.82
N VAL A 52 4.82 1.92 12.75
CA VAL A 52 6.12 1.55 12.15
C VAL A 52 6.14 1.83 10.65
N ILE A 53 5.06 1.51 9.94
CA ILE A 53 4.91 1.82 8.51
C ILE A 53 4.89 3.34 8.30
N GLN A 54 4.17 4.09 9.12
CA GLN A 54 4.07 5.55 9.04
C GLN A 54 5.42 6.24 9.27
N ARG A 55 6.30 5.68 10.10
CA ARG A 55 7.67 6.19 10.31
C ARG A 55 8.60 5.96 9.13
N SER A 56 8.37 4.92 8.33
CA SER A 56 9.26 4.56 7.22
C SER A 56 8.46 3.96 6.05
N PRO A 57 7.52 4.72 5.47
CA PRO A 57 6.56 4.18 4.51
C PRO A 57 7.23 3.68 3.23
N GLU A 58 8.25 4.39 2.74
CA GLU A 58 9.06 4.01 1.58
C GLU A 58 9.66 2.60 1.66
N ARG A 59 10.09 2.18 2.87
CA ARG A 59 10.70 0.87 3.11
C ARG A 59 9.68 -0.26 2.95
N TYR A 60 8.44 0.00 3.32
CA TYR A 60 7.36 -0.98 3.26
C TYR A 60 6.58 -0.88 1.94
N ALA A 61 6.72 0.21 1.21
CA ALA A 61 5.99 0.43 -0.02
C ALA A 61 6.40 -0.55 -1.13
N VAL A 62 7.69 -0.90 -1.24
CA VAL A 62 8.18 -1.93 -2.18
C VAL A 62 7.58 -3.31 -1.87
N ALA A 63 7.47 -3.66 -0.58
CA ALA A 63 6.86 -4.92 -0.15
C ALA A 63 5.33 -4.90 -0.30
N ALA A 64 4.71 -3.74 -0.08
CA ALA A 64 3.28 -3.54 -0.32
C ALA A 64 2.97 -3.66 -1.82
N GLU A 65 3.81 -3.08 -2.68
CA GLU A 65 3.73 -3.16 -4.15
C GLU A 65 3.63 -4.60 -4.64
N SER A 66 4.53 -5.45 -4.15
CA SER A 66 4.57 -6.88 -4.50
C SER A 66 3.30 -7.65 -4.10
N ASN A 67 2.55 -7.13 -3.11
CA ASN A 67 1.33 -7.73 -2.57
C ASN A 67 0.09 -6.87 -2.86
N LEU A 68 0.18 -5.97 -3.83
CA LEU A 68 -0.94 -5.17 -4.26
C LEU A 68 -1.98 -6.07 -4.91
N VAL A 69 -3.19 -6.01 -4.36
CA VAL A 69 -4.35 -6.46 -5.11
C VAL A 69 -4.74 -5.27 -5.97
N ALA A 70 -4.32 -5.27 -7.22
CA ALA A 70 -4.95 -4.40 -8.21
C ALA A 70 -6.45 -4.67 -8.13
N LYS A 71 -7.25 -3.65 -7.76
CA LYS A 71 -8.68 -3.69 -8.04
C LYS A 71 -8.80 -3.68 -9.56
N PHE A 72 -8.75 -4.86 -10.17
CA PHE A 72 -9.19 -5.08 -11.53
C PHE A 72 -10.70 -4.85 -11.52
N GLU A 73 -11.12 -3.62 -11.82
CA GLU A 73 -12.45 -3.37 -12.35
C GLU A 73 -12.24 -2.78 -13.75
N ASP A 74 -12.30 -3.64 -14.76
CA ASP A 74 -12.88 -3.26 -16.05
C ASP A 74 -13.55 -4.51 -16.65
N GLY A 75 -14.88 -4.52 -16.58
CA GLY A 75 -15.81 -5.55 -17.05
C GLY A 75 -17.23 -5.04 -16.91
#